data_AF-A0A081BRA5-F1
#
_entry.id   AF-A0A081BRA5-F1
#
_cell.length_a   1.000
_cell.length_b   1.000
_cell.length_c   1.000
_cell.angle_alpha   90.00
_cell.angle_beta   90.00
_cell.angle_gamma   90.00
#
_symmetry.space_group_name_H-M   'P 1'
#
loop_
_entity.id
_entity.type
_entity.pdbx_description
1 polymer ?
#
loop_
_entity_poly.entity_id
_entity_poly.type
_entity_poly.pdbx_seq_one_letter_code
_entity_poly.pdbx_strand_id
1 'polypeptide(L)'
;MKLAASIMRQTNLSLSQLADMFGEYWVLEYSQKMYGQHYLKHATAKSFLLDMDNLHLAMTKNMANARPPRFTFTWKDERTLLMKYISSRNMADFAAGLVKGVGKFYHEKLDVKLIGNDQIQVIFP
;
A
#
# COMPACT_ATOMS: atom_id res chain seq x y z
N MET A 1 10.80 12.03 -5.96
CA MET A 1 9.57 12.86 -5.91
C MET A 1 9.43 13.92 -7.01
N LYS A 2 10.45 14.28 -7.80
CA LYS A 2 10.33 15.32 -8.85
C LYS A 2 9.19 15.05 -9.87
N LEU A 3 9.03 13.80 -10.31
CA LEU A 3 7.96 13.41 -11.24
C LEU A 3 6.57 13.65 -10.64
N ALA A 4 6.32 13.16 -9.43
CA ALA A 4 5.04 13.38 -8.73
C ALA A 4 4.74 14.88 -8.59
N ALA A 5 5.74 15.66 -8.16
CA ALA A 5 5.58 17.11 -8.05
C ALA A 5 5.25 17.78 -9.39
N SER A 6 5.85 17.34 -10.50
CA SER A 6 5.52 17.85 -11.84
C SER A 6 4.12 17.48 -12.27
N ILE A 7 3.67 16.25 -12.01
CA ILE A 7 2.29 15.81 -12.33
C ILE A 7 1.29 16.66 -11.55
N MET A 8 1.49 16.85 -10.25
CA MET A 8 0.62 17.66 -9.41
C MET A 8 0.50 19.10 -9.94
N ARG A 9 1.62 19.72 -10.33
CA ARG A 9 1.61 21.07 -10.93
C ARG A 9 0.81 21.18 -12.23
N GLN A 10 0.78 20.11 -13.03
CA GLN A 10 0.10 20.11 -14.33
C GLN A 10 -1.36 19.66 -14.26
N THR A 11 -1.74 18.92 -13.24
CA THR A 11 -3.06 18.26 -13.13
C THR A 11 -3.94 18.83 -12.02
N ASN A 12 -3.39 19.73 -11.19
CA ASN A 12 -4.03 20.26 -9.99
C ASN A 12 -4.46 19.16 -8.98
N LEU A 13 -3.86 17.98 -9.06
CA LEU A 13 -4.08 16.90 -8.10
C LEU A 13 -3.28 17.14 -6.82
N SER A 14 -3.89 16.84 -5.67
CA SER A 14 -3.17 16.66 -4.42
C SER A 14 -2.29 15.39 -4.46
N LEU A 15 -1.29 15.31 -3.58
CA LEU A 15 -0.44 14.12 -3.48
C LEU A 15 -1.25 12.86 -3.16
N SER A 16 -2.25 12.97 -2.27
CA SER A 16 -3.13 11.86 -1.92
C SER A 16 -3.95 11.38 -3.12
N GLN A 17 -4.51 12.28 -3.93
CA GLN A 17 -5.27 11.88 -5.12
C GLN A 17 -4.37 11.18 -6.14
N LEU A 18 -3.17 11.72 -6.39
CA LEU A 18 -2.19 11.09 -7.27
C LEU A 18 -1.77 9.70 -6.75
N ALA A 19 -1.53 9.58 -5.45
CA ALA A 19 -1.17 8.33 -4.81
C ALA A 19 -2.29 7.28 -4.87
N ASP A 20 -3.55 7.69 -4.66
CA ASP A 20 -4.72 6.82 -4.77
C ASP A 20 -4.87 6.28 -6.20
N MET A 21 -4.77 7.17 -7.21
CA MET A 21 -4.83 6.77 -8.62
C MET A 21 -3.69 5.83 -9.01
N PHE A 22 -2.47 6.14 -8.56
CA PHE A 22 -1.31 5.26 -8.79
C PHE A 22 -1.51 3.90 -8.13
N GLY A 23 -1.96 3.89 -6.87
CA GLY A 23 -2.14 2.67 -6.09
C GLY A 23 -3.19 1.75 -6.67
N GLU A 24 -4.31 2.32 -7.14
CA GLU A 24 -5.35 1.58 -7.84
C GLU A 24 -4.83 0.92 -9.12
N TYR A 25 -4.21 1.70 -10.02
CA TYR A 25 -3.66 1.14 -11.25
C TYR A 25 -2.57 0.09 -10.96
N TRP A 26 -1.68 0.37 -10.01
CA TRP A 26 -0.62 -0.55 -9.64
C TRP A 26 -1.18 -1.88 -9.13
N VAL A 27 -2.16 -1.84 -8.23
CA VAL A 27 -2.73 -3.05 -7.65
C VAL A 27 -3.58 -3.80 -8.66
N LEU A 28 -4.48 -3.13 -9.38
CA LEU A 28 -5.45 -3.79 -10.26
C LEU A 28 -4.86 -4.26 -11.60
N GLU A 29 -3.83 -3.56 -12.12
CA GLU A 29 -3.29 -3.85 -13.45
C GLU A 29 -1.86 -4.38 -13.40
N TYR A 30 -0.92 -3.55 -12.94
CA TYR A 30 0.51 -3.87 -13.07
C TYR A 30 0.91 -5.07 -12.22
N SER A 31 0.56 -5.03 -10.93
CA SER A 31 0.97 -6.05 -9.97
C SER A 31 0.26 -7.38 -10.17
N GLN A 32 -0.92 -7.41 -10.82
CA GLN A 32 -1.56 -8.67 -11.18
C GLN A 32 -0.76 -9.42 -12.25
N LYS A 33 -0.27 -8.70 -13.26
CA LYS A 33 0.57 -9.27 -14.33
C LYS A 33 1.91 -9.78 -13.80
N MET A 34 2.50 -9.06 -12.85
CA MET A 34 3.84 -9.38 -12.34
C MET A 34 3.84 -10.33 -11.13
N TYR A 35 2.83 -10.20 -10.26
CA TYR A 35 2.84 -10.76 -8.90
C TYR A 35 1.49 -11.37 -8.49
N GLY A 36 0.55 -11.58 -9.42
CA GLY A 36 -0.82 -12.04 -9.11
C GLY A 36 -0.88 -13.32 -8.26
N GLN A 37 0.08 -14.23 -8.42
CA GLN A 37 0.19 -15.45 -7.62
C GLN A 37 0.31 -15.20 -6.10
N HIS A 38 0.86 -14.04 -5.69
CA HIS A 38 0.92 -13.69 -4.28
C HIS A 38 -0.44 -13.24 -3.75
N TYR A 39 -1.25 -12.56 -4.55
CA TYR A 39 -2.61 -12.19 -4.16
C TYR A 39 -3.50 -13.42 -3.98
N LEU A 40 -3.43 -14.38 -4.91
CA LEU A 40 -4.23 -15.61 -4.88
C LEU A 40 -3.98 -16.53 -3.67
N LYS A 41 -2.89 -16.31 -2.92
CA LYS A 41 -2.60 -17.04 -1.67
C LYS A 41 -3.43 -16.56 -0.48
N HIS A 42 -4.14 -15.45 -0.63
CA HIS A 42 -4.92 -14.83 0.43
C HIS A 42 -6.38 -14.74 0.01
N ALA A 43 -7.29 -14.99 0.95
CA ALA A 43 -8.72 -14.95 0.69
C ALA A 43 -9.33 -13.54 0.90
N THR A 44 -8.61 -12.64 1.59
CA THR A 44 -9.12 -11.34 2.04
C THR A 44 -8.06 -10.26 1.97
N ALA A 45 -8.47 -8.99 1.89
CA ALA A 45 -7.54 -7.86 1.95
C ALA A 45 -6.77 -7.86 3.28
N LYS A 46 -7.46 -8.17 4.38
CA LYS A 46 -6.83 -8.29 5.71
C LYS A 46 -5.68 -9.29 5.72
N SER A 47 -5.90 -10.50 5.22
CA SER A 47 -4.85 -11.54 5.25
C SER A 47 -3.67 -11.20 4.33
N PHE A 48 -3.91 -10.56 3.18
CA PHE A 48 -2.85 -10.08 2.29
C PHE A 48 -2.02 -8.94 2.90
N LEU A 49 -2.68 -7.94 3.49
CA LEU A 49 -2.00 -6.78 4.10
C LEU A 49 -1.14 -7.20 5.30
N LEU A 50 -1.60 -8.16 6.12
CA LEU A 50 -0.83 -8.66 7.26
C LEU A 50 0.42 -9.44 6.84
N ASP A 51 0.44 -10.03 5.64
CA ASP A 51 1.62 -10.72 5.10
C ASP A 51 2.57 -9.79 4.32
N MET A 52 2.19 -8.52 4.13
CA MET A 52 2.89 -7.60 3.24
C MET A 52 4.37 -7.39 3.60
N ASP A 53 4.72 -7.40 4.90
CA ASP A 53 6.12 -7.29 5.34
C ASP A 53 6.94 -8.53 4.92
N ASN A 54 6.38 -9.72 5.14
CA ASN A 54 7.01 -10.99 4.74
C ASN A 54 7.13 -11.09 3.22
N LEU A 55 6.10 -10.66 2.49
CA LEU A 55 6.11 -10.62 1.04
C LEU A 55 7.29 -9.79 0.52
N HIS A 56 7.47 -8.58 1.06
CA HIS A 56 8.60 -7.73 0.70
C HIS A 56 9.95 -8.36 1.04
N LEU A 57 10.08 -8.98 2.22
CA LEU A 57 11.28 -9.73 2.61
C LEU A 57 11.60 -10.86 1.63
N ALA A 58 10.61 -11.69 1.29
CA ALA A 58 10.79 -12.84 0.43
C ALA A 58 11.16 -12.42 -1.00
N MET A 59 10.46 -11.43 -1.55
CA MET A 59 10.69 -10.97 -2.92
C MET A 59 12.04 -10.27 -3.12
N THR A 60 12.56 -9.62 -2.08
CA THR A 60 13.81 -8.83 -2.17
C THR A 60 15.04 -9.56 -1.65
N LYS A 61 14.89 -10.78 -1.11
CA LYS A 61 15.97 -11.57 -0.50
C LYS A 61 17.23 -11.67 -1.37
N ASN A 62 17.06 -11.86 -2.68
CA ASN A 62 18.17 -12.03 -3.63
C ASN A 62 18.39 -10.79 -4.52
N MET A 63 17.76 -9.66 -4.21
CA MET A 63 17.88 -8.43 -4.99
C MET A 63 18.92 -7.52 -4.34
N ALA A 64 20.14 -7.51 -4.87
CA ALA A 64 21.20 -6.63 -4.41
C ALA A 64 20.72 -5.16 -4.38
N ASN A 65 20.98 -4.47 -3.26
CA ASN A 65 20.59 -3.07 -3.02
C ASN A 65 19.08 -2.79 -2.92
N ALA A 66 18.21 -3.80 -2.88
CA ALA A 66 16.80 -3.57 -2.61
C ALA A 66 16.59 -2.99 -1.20
N ARG A 67 15.84 -1.88 -1.13
CA ARG A 67 15.46 -1.22 0.13
C ARG A 67 13.92 -1.13 0.22
N PRO A 68 13.22 -2.27 0.35
CA PRO A 68 11.77 -2.28 0.48
C PRO A 68 11.33 -1.49 1.74
N PRO A 69 10.09 -0.97 1.78
CA PRO A 69 9.54 -0.53 3.04
C PRO A 69 9.38 -1.74 3.98
N ARG A 70 9.37 -1.48 5.28
CA ARG A 70 8.97 -2.45 6.30
C ARG A 70 7.64 -2.03 6.89
N PHE A 71 6.88 -3.01 7.38
CA PHE A 71 5.58 -2.79 7.97
C PHE A 71 5.48 -3.44 9.35
N THR A 72 4.89 -2.71 10.28
CA THR A 72 4.44 -3.27 11.56
C THR A 72 2.97 -2.99 11.76
N PHE A 73 2.31 -3.82 12.58
CA PHE A 73 0.87 -3.89 12.68
C PHE A 73 0.45 -3.80 14.14
N THR A 74 -0.50 -2.93 14.44
CA THR A 74 -1.11 -2.81 15.77
C THR A 74 -2.62 -2.71 15.63
N TRP A 75 -3.36 -3.58 16.30
CA TRP A 75 -4.81 -3.52 16.33
C TRP A 75 -5.26 -2.48 17.35
N LYS A 76 -6.11 -1.54 16.90
CA LYS A 76 -6.78 -0.57 17.78
C LYS A 76 -8.07 -1.17 18.37
N ASP A 77 -8.75 -2.00 17.58
CA ASP A 77 -9.95 -2.74 17.92
C ASP A 77 -10.10 -3.93 16.93
N GLU A 78 -11.24 -4.62 16.92
CA GLU A 78 -11.48 -5.82 16.09
C GLU A 78 -11.40 -5.56 14.57
N ARG A 79 -11.63 -4.33 14.13
CA ARG A 79 -11.75 -3.96 12.72
C ARG A 79 -10.72 -2.93 12.26
N THR A 80 -10.10 -2.23 13.19
CA THR A 80 -9.16 -1.15 12.89
C THR A 80 -7.71 -1.59 13.09
N LEU A 81 -6.98 -1.66 11.99
CA LEU A 81 -5.55 -1.92 11.96
C LEU A 81 -4.77 -0.62 11.76
N LEU A 82 -3.72 -0.44 12.57
CA LEU A 82 -2.72 0.59 12.40
C LEU A 82 -1.49 -0.07 11.76
N MET A 83 -1.25 0.25 10.49
CA MET A 83 -0.12 -0.24 9.69
C MET A 83 0.95 0.85 9.63
N LYS A 84 2.07 0.64 10.32
CA LYS A 84 3.20 1.57 10.30
C LYS A 84 4.09 1.31 9.09
N TYR A 85 4.29 2.33 8.26
CA TYR A 85 5.17 2.35 7.11
C TYR A 85 6.57 2.81 7.52
N ILE A 86 7.58 1.97 7.37
CA ILE A 86 8.95 2.28 7.76
C ILE A 86 9.83 2.30 6.51
N SER A 87 10.22 3.50 6.07
CA SER A 87 11.16 3.68 4.97
C SER A 87 11.78 5.07 5.00
N SER A 88 13.05 5.17 4.58
CA SER A 88 13.73 6.46 4.40
C SER A 88 13.26 7.23 3.14
N ARG A 89 12.32 6.67 2.36
CA ARG A 89 11.88 7.22 1.07
C ARG A 89 10.69 8.19 1.18
N ASN A 90 10.04 8.27 2.35
CA ASN A 90 8.87 9.14 2.61
C ASN A 90 7.75 8.98 1.56
N MET A 91 7.30 7.74 1.31
CA MET A 91 6.24 7.42 0.33
C MET A 91 4.97 6.86 1.00
N ALA A 92 4.64 7.30 2.21
CA ALA A 92 3.50 6.77 2.96
C ALA A 92 2.15 7.07 2.26
N ASP A 93 2.01 8.20 1.57
CA ASP A 93 0.82 8.49 0.75
C ASP A 93 0.59 7.41 -0.33
N PHE A 94 1.67 7.03 -1.05
CA PHE A 94 1.60 5.96 -2.05
C PHE A 94 1.29 4.61 -1.42
N ALA A 95 1.85 4.33 -0.24
CA ALA A 95 1.49 3.11 0.50
C ALA A 95 -0.01 3.10 0.87
N ALA A 96 -0.57 4.21 1.34
CA ALA A 96 -2.01 4.31 1.61
C ALA A 96 -2.86 4.11 0.34
N GLY A 97 -2.44 4.70 -0.79
CA GLY A 97 -3.09 4.49 -2.09
C GLY A 97 -3.06 3.02 -2.54
N LEU A 98 -1.94 2.32 -2.34
CA LEU A 98 -1.83 0.89 -2.61
C LEU A 98 -2.76 0.07 -1.72
N VAL A 99 -2.86 0.39 -0.42
CA VAL A 99 -3.79 -0.29 0.50
C VAL A 99 -5.25 -0.13 0.05
N LYS A 100 -5.64 1.05 -0.44
CA LYS A 100 -6.97 1.26 -1.05
C LYS A 100 -7.16 0.38 -2.29
N GLY A 101 -6.14 0.30 -3.15
CA GLY A 101 -6.13 -0.58 -4.32
C GLY A 101 -6.31 -2.06 -3.94
N VAL A 102 -5.71 -2.51 -2.85
CA VAL A 102 -5.88 -3.86 -2.31
C VAL A 102 -7.34 -4.11 -1.92
N GLY A 103 -8.00 -3.16 -1.24
CA GLY A 103 -9.43 -3.27 -0.93
C GLY A 103 -10.28 -3.47 -2.19
N LYS A 104 -9.99 -2.69 -3.25
CA LYS A 104 -10.67 -2.83 -4.55
C LYS A 104 -10.45 -4.21 -5.18
N PHE A 105 -9.22 -4.74 -5.13
CA PHE A 105 -8.90 -6.07 -5.68
C PHE A 105 -9.69 -7.19 -5.01
N TYR A 106 -9.79 -7.18 -3.68
CA TYR A 106 -10.55 -8.19 -2.93
C TYR A 106 -12.06 -7.90 -2.86
N HIS A 107 -12.54 -6.85 -3.52
CA HIS A 107 -13.93 -6.39 -3.44
C HIS A 107 -14.40 -6.09 -1.99
N GLU A 108 -13.48 -5.61 -1.14
CA GLU A 108 -13.72 -5.28 0.25
C GLU A 108 -13.69 -3.74 0.45
N LYS A 109 -14.70 -3.20 1.14
CA LYS A 109 -14.80 -1.76 1.40
C LYS A 109 -13.92 -1.38 2.60
N LEU A 110 -12.64 -1.11 2.33
CA LEU A 110 -11.71 -0.59 3.34
C LEU A 110 -11.86 0.93 3.52
N ASP A 111 -11.90 1.40 4.77
CA ASP A 111 -11.64 2.81 5.08
C ASP A 111 -10.17 3.00 5.40
N VAL A 112 -9.47 3.80 4.59
CA VAL A 112 -8.01 3.94 4.64
C VAL A 112 -7.64 5.40 4.80
N LYS A 113 -6.91 5.70 5.87
CA LYS A 113 -6.45 7.06 6.19
C LYS A 113 -4.99 7.06 6.62
N LEU A 114 -4.19 7.93 6.03
CA LEU A 114 -2.85 8.24 6.55
C LEU A 114 -2.96 9.20 7.75
N ILE A 115 -2.29 8.85 8.85
CA ILE A 115 -2.18 9.61 10.08
C ILE A 115 -0.71 10.01 10.24
N GLY A 116 -0.45 11.31 10.35
CA GLY A 116 0.91 11.82 10.37
C GLY A 116 1.64 11.50 9.06
N ASN A 117 2.86 10.98 9.16
CA ASN A 117 3.75 10.79 8.01
C ASN A 117 4.05 9.31 7.71
N ASP A 118 3.63 8.39 8.57
CA ASP A 118 4.05 6.98 8.51
C ASP A 118 3.00 5.98 8.99
N GLN A 119 1.85 6.40 9.53
CA GLN A 119 0.86 5.47 10.07
C GLN A 119 -0.40 5.41 9.21
N ILE A 120 -0.70 4.25 8.63
CA ILE A 120 -1.89 4.02 7.81
C ILE A 120 -2.94 3.32 8.68
N GLN A 121 -4.04 3.99 8.96
CA GLN A 121 -5.22 3.37 9.56
C GLN A 121 -6.03 2.66 8.46
N VAL A 122 -6.40 1.41 8.71
CA VAL A 122 -7.22 0.58 7.82
C VAL A 122 -8.38 0.02 8.64
N ILE A 123 -9.62 0.34 8.27
CA ILE A 123 -10.82 -0.27 8.85
C ILE A 123 -11.37 -1.29 7.86
N PHE A 124 -11.45 -2.54 8.28
CA PHE A 124 -11.98 -3.65 7.49
C PHE A 124 -13.53 -3.71 7.55
N PRO A 125 -14.20 -4.28 6.51
CA PRO A 125 -15.65 -4.43 6.47
C PRO A 125 -16.23 -5.32 7.59
#